data_AF-A0A9C8ZNM8-F1
#
_entry.id   AF-A0A9C8ZNM8-F1
#
_cell.length_a   1.000
_cell.length_b   1.000
_cell.length_c   1.000
_cell.angle_alpha   90.00
_cell.angle_beta   90.00
_cell.angle_gamma   90.00
#
_symmetry.space_group_name_H-M   'P 1'
#
loop_
_entity.id
_entity.type
_entity.pdbx_description
1 polymer ?
#
loop_
_entity_poly.entity_id
_entity_poly.type
_entity_poly.pdbx_seq_one_letter_code
_entity_poly.pdbx_strand_id
1 'polypeptide(L)'
;MSTSEERLKILNMIAEGKISAGEGAQLLRALREAGRSSQRAAGGPVDTRHLRVRVINAETGKVKVNISIPISLVQVALRMGARFVPDLEFEFDDIMEAIRQGARGKIVEVEDHTDGERVEIFVE
;
A
#
# COMPACT_ATOMS: atom_id res chain seq x y z
N MET A 1 -11.15 -25.97 -2.32
CA MET A 1 -12.02 -25.96 -3.52
C MET A 1 -11.33 -25.08 -4.54
N SER A 2 -10.98 -25.61 -5.71
CA SER A 2 -10.31 -24.79 -6.72
C SER A 2 -11.36 -23.92 -7.43
N THR A 3 -11.05 -22.64 -7.65
CA THR A 3 -11.90 -21.74 -8.44
C THR A 3 -12.19 -22.25 -9.86
N SER A 4 -11.43 -23.25 -10.31
CA SER A 4 -11.62 -23.96 -11.59
C SER A 4 -12.80 -24.94 -11.55
N GLU A 5 -13.00 -25.68 -10.46
CA GLU A 5 -14.12 -26.62 -10.30
C GLU A 5 -15.45 -25.87 -10.25
N GLU A 6 -15.49 -24.75 -9.52
CA GLU A 6 -16.68 -23.90 -9.40
C GLU A 6 -17.05 -23.22 -10.74
N ARG A 7 -16.04 -22.83 -11.53
CA ARG A 7 -16.23 -22.30 -12.88
C ARG A 7 -16.82 -23.36 -13.82
N LEU A 8 -16.29 -24.59 -13.79
CA LEU A 8 -16.81 -25.69 -14.60
C LEU A 8 -18.27 -26.00 -14.25
N LYS A 9 -18.63 -25.97 -12.95
CA LYS A 9 -20.01 -26.16 -12.51
C LYS A 9 -20.97 -25.11 -13.08
N ILE A 10 -20.56 -23.82 -13.08
CA ILE A 10 -21.38 -22.74 -13.65
C ILE A 10 -21.55 -22.94 -15.16
N LEU A 11 -20.50 -23.32 -15.90
CA LEU A 11 -20.58 -23.56 -17.34
C LEU A 11 -21.48 -24.76 -17.67
N ASN A 12 -21.44 -25.83 -16.87
CA ASN A 12 -22.35 -26.96 -17.02
C ASN A 12 -23.81 -26.55 -16.78
N MET A 13 -24.08 -25.68 -15.79
CA MET A 13 -25.44 -25.19 -15.55
C MET A 13 -25.98 -24.35 -16.73
N ILE A 14 -25.11 -23.63 -17.45
CA ILE A 14 -25.48 -22.91 -18.68
C ILE A 14 -25.76 -23.91 -19.80
N ALA A 15 -24.89 -24.92 -19.98
CA ALA A 15 -25.06 -25.95 -21.01
C ALA A 15 -26.33 -26.80 -20.81
N GLU A 16 -26.70 -27.06 -19.56
CA GLU A 16 -27.93 -27.76 -19.18
C GLU A 16 -29.18 -26.85 -19.23
N GLY A 17 -29.02 -25.56 -19.54
CA GLY A 17 -30.12 -24.58 -19.60
C GLY A 17 -30.74 -24.25 -18.23
N LYS A 18 -30.09 -24.62 -17.13
CA LYS A 18 -30.56 -24.32 -15.76
C LYS A 18 -30.46 -22.85 -15.41
N ILE A 19 -29.54 -22.13 -16.06
CA ILE A 19 -29.36 -20.68 -15.94
C ILE A 19 -29.13 -20.08 -17.32
N SER A 20 -29.51 -18.83 -17.49
CA SER A 20 -29.23 -18.06 -18.71
C SER A 20 -27.74 -17.69 -18.80
N ALA A 21 -27.30 -17.35 -20.02
CA ALA A 21 -25.96 -16.83 -20.24
C ALA A 21 -25.69 -15.53 -19.43
N GLY A 22 -26.71 -14.71 -19.21
CA GLY A 22 -26.62 -13.48 -18.41
C GLY A 22 -26.37 -13.77 -16.93
N GLU A 23 -27.14 -14.69 -16.34
CA GLU A 23 -26.98 -15.13 -14.95
C GLU A 23 -25.63 -15.84 -14.75
N GLY A 24 -25.22 -16.66 -15.71
CA GLY A 24 -23.90 -17.30 -15.73
C GLY A 24 -22.76 -16.28 -15.73
N ALA A 25 -22.86 -15.22 -16.53
CA ALA A 25 -21.86 -14.15 -16.55
C ALA A 25 -21.74 -13.44 -15.19
N GLN A 26 -22.85 -13.25 -14.48
CA GLN A 26 -22.86 -12.65 -13.14
C GLN A 26 -22.17 -13.54 -12.11
N LEU A 27 -22.48 -14.85 -12.11
CA LEU A 27 -21.86 -15.82 -11.20
C LEU A 27 -20.34 -15.96 -11.45
N LEU A 28 -19.92 -15.98 -12.71
CA LEU A 28 -18.51 -16.02 -13.07
C LEU A 28 -17.74 -14.76 -12.62
N ARG A 29 -18.38 -13.58 -12.68
CA ARG A 29 -17.81 -12.31 -12.18
C ARG A 29 -17.65 -12.35 -10.66
N ALA A 30 -18.68 -12.75 -9.92
CA ALA A 30 -18.64 -12.87 -8.47
C ALA A 30 -17.54 -13.85 -8.01
N LEU A 31 -17.39 -14.98 -8.70
CA LEU A 31 -16.35 -15.97 -8.40
C LEU A 31 -14.93 -15.41 -8.62
N ARG A 32 -14.73 -14.60 -9.67
CA ARG A 32 -13.44 -13.92 -9.93
C ARG A 32 -13.13 -12.88 -8.86
N GLU A 33 -14.14 -12.19 -8.34
CA GLU A 33 -13.98 -11.19 -7.29
C GLU A 33 -13.64 -11.83 -5.93
N ALA A 34 -14.27 -12.96 -5.60
CA ALA A 34 -13.91 -13.79 -4.44
C ALA A 34 -12.48 -14.37 -4.51
N GLY A 35 -12.00 -14.68 -5.72
CA GLY A 35 -10.60 -15.06 -5.94
C GLY A 35 -9.61 -13.90 -5.79
N ARG A 36 -10.02 -12.67 -6.10
CA ARG A 36 -9.18 -11.47 -5.97
C ARG A 36 -9.07 -10.96 -4.54
N SER A 37 -10.13 -11.11 -3.74
CA SER A 37 -10.09 -10.78 -2.30
C SER A 37 -9.20 -11.76 -1.53
N SER A 38 -9.18 -13.04 -1.89
CA SER A 38 -8.26 -14.02 -1.32
C SER A 38 -6.80 -13.84 -1.79
N GLN A 39 -6.55 -13.42 -3.04
CA GLN A 39 -5.20 -13.05 -3.50
C GLN A 39 -4.65 -11.75 -2.87
N ARG A 40 -5.51 -10.81 -2.46
CA ARG A 40 -5.07 -9.63 -1.69
C ARG A 40 -4.72 -9.95 -0.24
N ALA A 41 -5.27 -11.04 0.31
CA ALA A 41 -4.98 -11.52 1.66
C ALA A 41 -3.78 -12.51 1.71
N ALA A 42 -3.42 -13.13 0.58
CA ALA A 42 -2.34 -14.11 0.50
C ALA A 42 -1.31 -13.72 -0.58
N GLY A 43 -0.27 -12.97 -0.16
CA GLY A 43 1.04 -13.04 -0.83
C GLY A 43 1.27 -12.16 -2.06
N GLY A 44 0.99 -10.86 -1.97
CA GLY A 44 1.84 -9.92 -2.70
C GLY A 44 3.29 -10.02 -2.18
N PRO A 45 4.33 -9.73 -2.97
CA PRO A 45 5.68 -9.65 -2.43
C PRO A 45 5.63 -8.72 -1.21
N VAL A 46 6.02 -9.23 -0.05
CA VAL A 46 6.18 -8.37 1.12
C VAL A 46 7.24 -7.37 0.71
N ASP A 47 6.82 -6.11 0.57
CA ASP A 47 7.74 -5.05 0.23
C ASP A 47 8.73 -4.94 1.39
N THR A 48 9.93 -5.50 1.17
CA THR A 48 11.02 -5.54 2.14
C THR A 48 11.69 -4.19 2.28
N ARG A 49 11.26 -3.19 1.48
CA ARG A 49 11.78 -1.85 1.58
C ARG A 49 11.30 -1.16 2.85
N HIS A 50 12.18 -0.34 3.40
CA HIS A 50 11.97 0.44 4.59
C HIS A 50 11.99 1.93 4.25
N LEU A 51 11.03 2.66 4.82
CA LEU A 51 11.06 4.11 4.89
C LEU A 51 11.88 4.51 6.11
N ARG A 52 13.00 5.19 5.90
CA ARG A 52 13.82 5.73 6.98
C ARG A 52 13.62 7.24 7.08
N VAL A 53 13.18 7.70 8.25
CA VAL A 53 12.96 9.12 8.55
C VAL A 53 14.01 9.58 9.54
N ARG A 54 14.72 10.66 9.23
CA ARG A 54 15.70 11.30 10.11
C ARG A 54 15.30 12.74 10.35
N VAL A 55 15.29 13.16 11.61
CA VAL A 55 15.17 14.56 11.99
C VAL A 55 16.52 14.98 12.57
N ILE A 56 17.14 15.97 11.94
CA ILE A 56 18.47 16.47 12.23
C ILE A 56 18.29 17.91 12.71
N ASN A 57 18.95 18.30 13.79
CA ASN A 57 19.01 19.70 14.16
C ASN A 57 19.93 20.43 13.16
N ALA A 58 19.41 21.43 12.46
CA ALA A 58 20.08 22.11 11.37
C ALA A 58 21.35 22.87 11.83
N GLU A 59 21.34 23.40 13.05
CA GLU A 59 22.48 24.17 13.60
C GLU A 59 23.64 23.27 14.04
N THR A 60 23.33 22.14 14.69
CA THR A 60 24.33 21.26 15.31
C THR A 60 24.68 20.02 14.49
N GLY A 61 23.87 19.71 13.46
CA GLY A 61 23.98 18.50 12.65
C GLY A 61 23.66 17.20 13.41
N LYS A 62 23.17 17.27 14.65
CA LYS A 62 22.86 16.10 15.47
C LYS A 62 21.51 15.50 15.08
N VAL A 63 21.47 14.17 14.97
CA VAL A 63 20.24 13.41 14.74
C VAL A 63 19.40 13.40 16.02
N LYS A 64 18.24 14.05 15.99
CA LYS A 64 17.26 14.09 17.08
C LYS A 64 16.33 12.87 17.02
N VAL A 65 15.93 12.47 15.81
CA VAL A 65 15.01 11.35 15.58
C VAL A 65 15.53 10.50 14.41
N ASN A 66 15.47 9.18 14.53
CA ASN A 66 15.84 8.25 13.49
C ASN A 66 14.95 7.01 13.55
N ILE A 67 14.01 6.91 12.60
CA ILE A 67 12.98 5.87 12.58
C ILE A 67 13.12 5.10 11.28
N SER A 68 12.96 3.78 11.33
CA SER A 68 12.85 2.91 10.15
C SER A 68 11.51 2.17 10.20
N ILE A 69 10.72 2.29 9.14
CA ILE A 69 9.35 1.77 9.06
C ILE A 69 9.26 0.92 7.79
N PRO A 70 8.89 -0.37 7.87
CA PRO A 70 8.58 -1.17 6.69
C PRO A 70 7.51 -0.46 5.84
N ILE A 71 7.68 -0.42 4.51
CA ILE A 71 6.72 0.28 3.62
C ILE A 71 5.31 -0.29 3.77
N SER A 72 5.20 -1.59 4.02
CA SER A 72 3.93 -2.29 4.32
C SER A 72 3.16 -1.70 5.52
N LEU A 73 3.85 -1.03 6.44
CA LEU A 73 3.28 -0.45 7.66
C LEU A 73 3.04 1.06 7.57
N VAL A 74 3.49 1.74 6.51
CA VAL A 74 3.39 3.20 6.39
C VAL A 74 1.93 3.67 6.38
N GLN A 75 1.03 2.97 5.67
CA GLN A 75 -0.40 3.33 5.67
C GLN A 75 -1.04 3.20 7.06
N VAL A 76 -0.61 2.21 7.86
CA VAL A 76 -1.10 2.03 9.23
C VAL A 76 -0.55 3.15 10.12
N ALA A 77 0.74 3.46 9.99
CA ALA A 77 1.38 4.54 10.72
C ALA A 77 0.71 5.90 10.44
N LEU A 78 0.37 6.19 9.18
CA LEU A 78 -0.34 7.41 8.80
C LEU A 78 -1.75 7.48 9.40
N ARG A 79 -2.54 6.40 9.32
CA ARG A 79 -3.86 6.35 9.96
C ARG A 79 -3.77 6.54 11.48
N MET A 80 -2.72 6.00 12.09
CA MET A 80 -2.45 6.16 13.51
C MET A 80 -1.85 7.53 13.86
N GLY A 81 -1.19 8.23 12.94
CA GLY A 81 -0.57 9.54 13.13
C GLY A 81 -1.49 10.72 12.82
N ALA A 82 -2.39 10.58 11.84
CA ALA A 82 -3.35 11.62 11.44
C ALA A 82 -4.32 12.02 12.56
N ARG A 83 -4.57 11.12 13.51
CA ARG A 83 -5.32 11.42 14.75
C ARG A 83 -4.56 12.28 15.76
N PHE A 84 -3.24 12.41 15.61
CA PHE A 84 -2.36 13.19 16.47
C PHE A 84 -1.82 14.45 15.79
N VAL A 85 -1.81 14.48 14.45
CA VAL A 85 -1.38 15.65 13.65
C VAL A 85 -2.35 15.81 12.47
N PRO A 86 -3.43 16.60 12.64
CA PRO A 86 -4.47 16.75 11.62
C PRO A 86 -4.02 17.51 10.37
N ASP A 87 -2.91 18.26 10.42
CA ASP A 87 -2.38 19.07 9.30
C ASP A 87 -1.19 18.42 8.57
N LEU A 88 -1.02 17.10 8.65
CA LEU A 88 -0.05 16.37 7.81
C LEU A 88 -0.56 16.23 6.36
N GLU A 89 -0.78 17.36 5.68
CA GLU A 89 -1.03 17.42 4.23
C GLU A 89 0.30 17.46 3.44
N PHE A 90 1.28 16.63 3.82
CA PHE A 90 2.40 16.38 2.92
C PHE A 90 1.91 15.45 1.80
N GLU A 91 2.40 15.63 0.56
CA GLU A 91 2.04 14.82 -0.61
C GLU A 91 2.56 13.37 -0.49
N PHE A 92 2.04 12.63 0.50
CA PHE A 92 2.35 11.23 0.75
C PHE A 92 1.94 10.34 -0.41
N ASP A 93 0.92 10.75 -1.17
CA ASP A 93 0.49 10.04 -2.36
C ASP A 93 1.60 10.02 -3.43
N ASP A 94 2.32 11.12 -3.60
CA ASP A 94 3.44 11.22 -4.55
C ASP A 94 4.64 10.39 -4.08
N ILE A 95 4.93 10.38 -2.77
CA ILE A 95 5.97 9.53 -2.18
C ILE A 95 5.63 8.05 -2.38
N MET A 96 4.37 7.67 -2.12
CA MET A 96 3.89 6.30 -2.32
C MET A 96 3.90 5.90 -3.79
N GLU A 97 3.61 6.83 -4.69
CA GLU A 97 3.73 6.60 -6.12
C GLU A 97 5.19 6.40 -6.54
N ALA A 98 6.11 7.25 -6.11
CA ALA A 98 7.55 7.10 -6.36
C ALA A 98 8.07 5.74 -5.86
N ILE A 99 7.67 5.32 -4.65
CA ILE A 99 7.99 4.00 -4.09
C ILE A 99 7.45 2.88 -4.99
N ARG A 100 6.18 2.98 -5.44
CA ARG A 100 5.57 1.99 -6.34
C ARG A 100 6.29 1.92 -7.70
N GLN A 101 6.80 3.04 -8.19
CA GLN A 101 7.61 3.13 -9.40
C GLN A 101 9.05 2.63 -9.22
N GLY A 102 9.46 2.29 -7.99
CA GLY A 102 10.76 1.69 -7.70
C GLY A 102 11.83 2.67 -7.22
N ALA A 103 11.45 3.88 -6.79
CA ALA A 103 12.38 4.84 -6.22
C ALA A 103 13.14 4.27 -5.01
N ARG A 104 14.41 4.64 -4.88
CA ARG A 104 15.35 4.23 -3.83
C ARG A 104 16.25 5.41 -3.46
N GLY A 105 16.76 5.41 -2.23
CA GLY A 105 17.59 6.48 -1.70
C GLY A 105 16.77 7.64 -1.12
N LYS A 106 17.35 8.84 -1.09
CA LYS A 106 16.70 10.03 -0.53
C LYS A 106 15.57 10.49 -1.44
N ILE A 107 14.34 10.56 -0.93
CA ILE A 107 13.16 10.97 -1.69
C ILE A 107 12.67 12.35 -1.27
N VAL A 108 12.80 12.68 0.02
CA VAL A 108 12.36 13.97 0.56
C VAL A 108 13.43 14.55 1.47
N GLU A 109 13.60 15.86 1.37
CA GLU A 109 14.40 16.68 2.27
C GLU A 109 13.64 17.98 2.52
N VAL A 110 13.33 18.25 3.78
CA VAL A 110 12.65 19.47 4.22
C VAL A 110 13.53 20.14 5.26
N GLU A 111 13.69 21.45 5.15
CA GLU A 111 14.35 22.26 6.17
C GLU A 111 13.31 23.21 6.77
N ASP A 112 13.07 23.06 8.07
CA ASP A 112 12.28 23.97 8.86
C ASP A 112 13.20 25.03 9.47
N HIS A 113 13.20 26.20 8.85
CA HIS A 113 13.97 27.36 9.30
C HIS A 113 13.40 28.02 10.57
N THR A 114 12.18 27.67 10.98
CA THR A 114 11.53 28.19 12.20
C THR A 114 12.01 27.43 13.43
N ASP A 115 11.99 26.10 13.36
CA ASP A 115 12.37 25.21 14.45
C ASP A 115 13.84 24.75 14.38
N GLY A 116 14.56 25.11 13.31
CA GLY A 116 15.95 24.73 13.10
C GLY A 116 16.12 23.22 12.91
N GLU A 117 15.16 22.59 12.23
CA GLU A 117 15.13 21.15 12.00
C GLU A 117 15.22 20.83 10.52
N ARG A 118 15.91 19.74 10.19
CA ARG A 118 16.01 19.17 8.85
C ARG A 118 15.47 17.77 8.88
N VAL A 119 14.44 17.51 8.10
CA VAL A 119 13.79 16.21 7.96
C VAL A 119 14.23 15.57 6.65
N GLU A 120 14.76 14.37 6.73
CA GLU A 120 15.16 13.57 5.58
C GLU A 120 14.40 12.25 5.55
N ILE A 121 13.90 11.86 4.37
CA ILE A 121 13.21 10.61 4.15
C ILE A 121 13.91 9.81 3.07
N PHE A 122 14.24 8.56 3.39
CA PHE A 122 14.91 7.61 2.51
C PHE A 122 14.05 6.37 2.30
N VAL A 123 14.18 5.76 1.13
CA VAL A 123 13.65 4.43 0.83
C VAL A 123 14.83 3.49 0.64
N GLU A 124 14.95 2.53 1.56
CA GLU A 124 15.98 1.49 1.60
C GLU A 124 15.39 0.13 1.20
#